data_AF-A0A9E4BGY9-F1
#
_entry.id   AF-A0A9E4BGY9-F1
#
_cell.length_a   1.000
_cell.length_b   1.000
_cell.length_c   1.000
_cell.angle_alpha   90.00
_cell.angle_beta   90.00
_cell.angle_gamma   90.00
#
_symmetry.space_group_name_H-M   'P 1'
#
loop_
_entity.id
_entity.type
_entity.pdbx_description
1 polymer ?
#
loop_
_entity_poly.entity_id
_entity_poly.type
_entity_poly.pdbx_seq_one_letter_code
_entity_poly.pdbx_strand_id
1 'polypeptide(L)'
;MPIIGDTRYDTEANLLSAEILAVRLGGAYAGFLELIQGAPLSEKGQEYALWYRPYNLRAESTVLPLHTEWFPGWHVGVLRGGRNDTALYLNGNEHRWTLQTGHRQQDILSLSYYAYGEELASDRGYFSGSSQQLPDGRSGQVWVKSSLSHNLVVVDEKEQNNTACGSNLELFGTAPGIEIVQASGVNVYPQCEEYRRTCAMVTT
;
A
#
# COMPACT_ATOMS: atom_id res chain seq x y z
N MET A 1 6.44 -5.05 0.70
CA MET A 1 5.67 -3.82 0.37
C MET A 1 4.20 -4.17 0.49
N PRO A 2 3.31 -3.30 1.00
CA PRO A 2 1.91 -3.64 1.14
C PRO A 2 1.33 -4.05 -0.22
N ILE A 3 0.52 -5.11 -0.23
CA ILE A 3 -0.13 -5.59 -1.44
C ILE A 3 -1.29 -4.65 -1.72
N ILE A 4 -1.18 -3.85 -2.77
CA ILE A 4 -2.23 -2.94 -3.24
C ILE A 4 -2.43 -3.21 -4.72
N GLY A 5 -3.52 -3.88 -5.07
CA GLY A 5 -3.77 -4.30 -6.43
C GLY A 5 -2.72 -5.28 -6.97
N ASP A 6 -2.44 -5.20 -8.27
CA ASP A 6 -1.49 -6.07 -8.98
C ASP A 6 -0.03 -5.82 -8.54
N THR A 7 0.34 -6.36 -7.38
CA THR A 7 1.69 -6.30 -6.81
C THR A 7 2.36 -7.67 -6.89
N ARG A 8 3.61 -7.73 -7.33
CA ARG A 8 4.41 -8.97 -7.29
C ARG A 8 5.01 -9.16 -5.91
N TYR A 9 5.19 -10.40 -5.50
CA TYR A 9 5.80 -10.75 -4.20
C TYR A 9 7.22 -10.21 -4.02
N ASP A 10 7.96 -10.01 -5.11
CA ASP A 10 9.33 -9.49 -5.16
C ASP A 10 9.37 -7.97 -5.42
N THR A 11 8.24 -7.27 -5.29
CA THR A 11 8.20 -5.83 -5.48
C THR A 11 8.93 -5.11 -4.35
N GLU A 12 10.01 -4.42 -4.71
CA GLU A 12 10.79 -3.56 -3.82
C GLU A 12 10.59 -2.07 -4.14
N ALA A 13 11.19 -1.20 -3.32
CA ALA A 13 11.22 0.23 -3.59
C ALA A 13 11.91 0.53 -4.93
N ASN A 14 11.26 1.32 -5.78
CA ASN A 14 11.80 1.64 -7.09
C ASN A 14 12.96 2.63 -7.00
N LEU A 15 14.12 2.27 -7.55
CA LEU A 15 15.33 3.09 -7.53
C LEU A 15 15.15 4.46 -8.21
N LEU A 16 14.43 4.53 -9.33
CA LEU A 16 14.18 5.80 -10.03
C LEU A 16 13.27 6.72 -9.21
N SER A 17 12.22 6.19 -8.58
CA SER A 17 11.36 6.99 -7.70
C SER A 17 12.13 7.55 -6.50
N ALA A 18 12.96 6.73 -5.87
CA ALA A 18 13.81 7.18 -4.76
C ALA A 18 14.87 8.20 -5.20
N GLU A 19 15.43 8.03 -6.40
CA GLU A 19 16.32 9.01 -7.03
C GLU A 19 15.63 10.37 -7.19
N ILE A 20 14.41 10.38 -7.73
CA ILE A 20 13.62 11.60 -7.88
C ILE A 20 13.34 12.23 -6.50
N LEU A 21 12.95 11.43 -5.50
CA LEU A 21 12.70 11.92 -4.14
C LEU A 21 13.98 12.51 -3.51
N ALA A 22 15.13 11.85 -3.64
CA ALA A 22 16.41 12.34 -3.14
C ALA A 22 16.78 13.68 -3.78
N VAL A 23 16.64 13.79 -5.10
CA VAL A 23 16.94 15.03 -5.84
C VAL A 23 16.00 16.17 -5.47
N ARG A 24 14.71 15.87 -5.25
CA ARG A 24 13.69 16.89 -4.98
C ARG A 24 13.59 17.30 -3.53
N LEU A 25 13.83 16.39 -2.60
CA LEU A 25 13.58 16.57 -1.17
C LEU A 25 14.85 16.53 -0.31
N GLY A 26 15.93 15.92 -0.80
CA GLY A 26 17.20 15.83 -0.05
C GLY A 26 17.08 15.10 1.29
N GLY A 27 17.98 15.45 2.23
CA GLY A 27 17.94 15.00 3.63
C GLY A 27 17.84 13.48 3.79
N ALA A 28 16.76 13.03 4.43
CA ALA A 28 16.48 11.62 4.67
C ALA A 28 16.25 10.81 3.38
N TYR A 29 15.73 11.43 2.32
CA TYR A 29 15.48 10.76 1.04
C TYR A 29 16.77 10.47 0.28
N ALA A 30 17.80 11.29 0.46
CA ALA A 30 19.14 11.01 -0.06
C ALA A 30 19.76 9.78 0.63
N GLY A 31 19.63 9.64 1.95
CA GLY A 31 20.08 8.44 2.65
C GLY A 31 19.23 7.21 2.34
N PHE A 32 17.91 7.37 2.13
CA PHE A 32 17.06 6.29 1.64
C PHE A 32 17.52 5.78 0.27
N LEU A 33 17.92 6.66 -0.65
CA LEU A 33 18.49 6.26 -1.94
C LEU A 33 19.77 5.45 -1.78
N GLU A 34 20.71 5.89 -0.93
CA GLU A 34 21.94 5.14 -0.64
C GLU A 34 21.64 3.74 -0.09
N LEU A 35 20.65 3.64 0.81
CA LEU A 35 20.19 2.38 1.38
C LEU A 35 19.68 1.41 0.30
N ILE A 36 18.75 1.84 -0.54
CA ILE A 36 18.15 0.95 -1.53
C ILE A 36 19.10 0.60 -2.68
N GLN A 37 20.03 1.51 -3.04
CA GLN A 37 20.99 1.25 -4.13
C GLN A 37 22.22 0.46 -3.65
N GLY A 38 22.41 0.36 -2.31
CA GLY A 38 23.50 -0.36 -1.66
C GLY A 38 24.88 0.30 -1.83
N ALA A 39 24.94 1.60 -2.12
CA ALA A 39 26.19 2.33 -2.34
C ALA A 39 26.02 3.84 -2.07
N PRO A 40 27.09 4.57 -1.73
CA PRO A 40 27.04 6.01 -1.57
C PRO A 40 26.64 6.76 -2.85
N LEU A 41 26.04 7.96 -2.70
CA LEU A 41 25.67 8.81 -3.83
C LEU A 41 26.86 9.25 -4.69
N SER A 42 28.08 9.23 -4.12
CA SER A 42 29.33 9.53 -4.83
C SER A 42 29.79 8.43 -5.78
N GLU A 43 29.27 7.21 -5.62
CA GLU A 43 29.71 6.04 -6.38
C GLU A 43 28.64 5.53 -7.35
N LYS A 44 27.36 5.75 -7.03
CA LYS A 44 26.25 5.18 -7.80
C LYS A 44 25.06 6.14 -7.91
N GLY A 45 24.39 6.06 -9.05
CA GLY A 45 23.13 6.75 -9.35
C GLY A 45 22.49 6.22 -10.63
N GLN A 46 21.22 6.56 -10.83
CA GLN A 46 20.48 6.23 -12.06
C GLN A 46 20.81 7.21 -13.19
N GLU A 47 20.35 6.92 -14.42
CA GLU A 47 20.45 7.86 -15.55
C GLU A 47 19.84 9.23 -15.21
N TYR A 48 18.76 9.25 -14.42
CA TYR A 48 18.16 10.49 -13.93
C TYR A 48 19.16 11.36 -13.14
N ALA A 49 20.07 10.75 -12.40
CA ALA A 49 21.08 11.47 -11.62
C ALA A 49 22.01 12.29 -12.52
N LEU A 50 22.34 11.80 -13.73
CA LEU A 50 23.23 12.47 -14.67
C LEU A 50 22.72 13.87 -15.04
N TRP A 51 21.40 14.02 -15.12
CA TRP A 51 20.76 15.24 -15.60
C TRP A 51 20.24 16.12 -14.47
N TYR A 52 19.85 15.54 -13.34
CA TYR A 52 19.07 16.24 -12.33
C TYR A 52 19.69 16.25 -10.93
N ARG A 53 20.62 15.35 -10.60
CA ARG A 53 21.18 15.27 -9.23
C ARG A 53 22.24 16.36 -9.02
N PRO A 54 22.08 17.24 -8.02
CA PRO A 54 23.13 18.20 -7.66
C PRO A 54 24.40 17.47 -7.25
N TYR A 55 25.56 17.91 -7.75
CA TYR A 55 26.86 17.29 -7.43
C TYR A 55 27.19 17.30 -5.93
N ASN A 56 26.61 18.24 -5.19
CA ASN A 56 26.80 18.42 -3.76
C ASN A 56 25.67 17.82 -2.91
N LEU A 57 24.76 17.04 -3.50
CA LEU A 57 23.75 16.31 -2.73
C LEU A 57 24.46 15.31 -1.80
N ARG A 58 24.04 15.29 -0.53
CA ARG A 58 24.56 14.41 0.52
C ARG A 58 23.41 13.79 1.30
N ALA A 59 23.61 12.57 1.77
CA ALA A 59 22.74 11.95 2.75
C ALA A 59 22.99 12.57 4.13
N GLU A 60 21.93 13.01 4.79
CA GLU A 60 22.00 13.54 6.17
C GLU A 60 21.54 12.51 7.20
N SER A 61 20.62 11.63 6.79
CA SER A 61 20.02 10.58 7.61
C SER A 61 19.45 9.49 6.70
N THR A 62 19.29 8.28 7.23
CA THR A 62 18.55 7.19 6.57
C THR A 62 17.14 7.01 7.17
N VAL A 63 16.81 7.78 8.21
CA VAL A 63 15.52 7.72 8.90
C VAL A 63 14.51 8.58 8.16
N LEU A 64 13.58 7.93 7.46
CA LEU A 64 12.46 8.62 6.80
C LEU A 64 11.46 9.14 7.83
N PRO A 65 10.83 10.32 7.59
CA PRO A 65 9.83 10.91 8.48
C PRO A 65 8.46 10.23 8.31
N LEU A 66 8.43 8.90 8.45
CA LEU A 66 7.22 8.10 8.33
C LEU A 66 6.33 8.35 9.54
N HIS A 67 5.06 8.62 9.28
CA HIS A 67 4.05 8.84 10.30
C HIS A 67 2.76 8.13 9.89
N THR A 68 1.83 8.09 10.84
CA THR A 68 0.47 7.65 10.57
C THR A 68 -0.18 8.63 9.61
N GLU A 69 -0.66 8.12 8.48
CA GLU A 69 -1.04 8.93 7.33
C GLU A 69 -2.24 8.34 6.60
N TRP A 70 -3.09 9.21 6.07
CA TRP A 70 -4.14 8.86 5.12
C TRP A 70 -3.78 9.45 3.76
N PHE A 71 -3.77 8.62 2.73
CA PHE A 71 -3.54 9.01 1.34
C PHE A 71 -4.88 9.18 0.63
N PRO A 72 -5.49 10.38 0.61
CA PRO A 72 -6.86 10.58 0.13
C PRO A 72 -7.02 10.23 -1.34
N GLY A 73 -6.03 10.53 -2.19
CA GLY A 73 -6.09 10.19 -3.61
C GLY A 73 -5.96 8.69 -3.92
N TRP A 74 -5.59 7.87 -2.94
CA TRP A 74 -5.45 6.42 -3.07
C TRP A 74 -6.44 5.65 -2.21
N HIS A 75 -7.12 6.34 -1.30
CA HIS A 75 -7.97 5.79 -0.27
C HIS A 75 -7.25 4.77 0.63
N VAL A 76 -5.98 5.02 0.96
CA VAL A 76 -5.16 4.10 1.79
C VAL A 76 -4.81 4.78 3.12
N GLY A 77 -5.05 4.08 4.22
CA GLY A 77 -4.61 4.49 5.55
C GLY A 77 -3.43 3.68 6.02
N VAL A 78 -2.47 4.31 6.70
CA VAL A 78 -1.32 3.67 7.30
C VAL A 78 -1.23 4.10 8.77
N LEU A 79 -1.27 3.14 9.69
CA LEU A 79 -0.99 3.36 11.12
C LEU A 79 0.42 2.85 11.43
N ARG A 80 1.24 3.63 12.13
CA ARG A 80 2.68 3.36 12.39
C ARG A 80 3.10 3.46 13.86
N GLY A 81 2.16 3.74 14.76
CA GLY A 81 2.34 3.72 16.20
C GLY A 81 2.89 2.40 16.72
N GLY A 82 3.60 2.47 17.85
CA GLY A 82 4.30 1.33 18.42
C GLY A 82 5.76 1.31 18.02
N ARG A 83 6.23 0.20 17.46
CA ARG A 83 7.64 0.01 17.12
C ARG A 83 7.97 0.65 15.77
N ASN A 84 9.23 1.07 15.59
CA ASN A 84 9.73 1.67 14.35
C ASN A 84 9.60 0.76 13.11
N ASP A 85 9.39 -0.55 13.32
CA ASP A 85 9.25 -1.59 12.28
C ASP A 85 7.79 -2.02 12.04
N THR A 86 6.81 -1.31 12.61
CA THR A 86 5.39 -1.66 12.54
C THR A 86 4.61 -0.77 11.58
N ALA A 87 3.75 -1.38 10.76
CA ALA A 87 2.81 -0.67 9.92
C ALA A 87 1.56 -1.50 9.64
N LEU A 88 0.39 -0.94 9.95
CA LEU A 88 -0.90 -1.47 9.52
C LEU A 88 -1.41 -0.64 8.36
N TYR A 89 -1.75 -1.32 7.25
CA TYR A 89 -2.31 -0.72 6.06
C TYR A 89 -3.80 -1.06 6.00
N LEU A 90 -4.66 -0.04 5.95
CA LEU A 90 -6.06 -0.17 5.55
C LEU A 90 -6.17 0.21 4.09
N ASN A 91 -6.40 -0.79 3.24
CA ASN A 91 -6.51 -0.60 1.80
C ASN A 91 -7.97 -0.30 1.43
N GLY A 92 -8.21 0.93 1.01
CA GLY A 92 -9.43 1.34 0.34
C GLY A 92 -9.18 1.60 -1.14
N ASN A 93 -10.26 1.95 -1.83
CA ASN A 93 -10.27 2.22 -3.26
C ASN A 93 -11.46 3.13 -3.60
N GLU A 94 -11.36 3.84 -4.71
CA GLU A 94 -12.43 4.67 -5.28
C GLU A 94 -13.29 3.93 -6.33
N HIS A 95 -12.92 2.72 -6.78
CA HIS A 95 -13.55 1.91 -7.85
C HIS A 95 -14.59 2.66 -8.72
N ARG A 96 -14.06 3.50 -9.63
CA ARG A 96 -14.82 4.29 -10.63
C ARG A 96 -15.56 5.53 -10.09
N TRP A 97 -15.25 6.06 -8.91
CA TRP A 97 -15.74 7.37 -8.45
C TRP A 97 -14.92 8.55 -8.99
N THR A 98 -13.61 8.38 -9.12
CA THR A 98 -12.69 9.42 -9.60
C THR A 98 -12.00 8.98 -10.89
N LEU A 99 -11.30 7.83 -10.87
CA LEU A 99 -10.67 7.22 -12.03
C LEU A 99 -10.89 5.71 -12.04
N GLN A 100 -11.11 5.14 -13.22
CA GLN A 100 -11.07 3.69 -13.37
C GLN A 100 -9.61 3.24 -13.42
N THR A 101 -9.13 2.63 -12.34
CA THR A 101 -7.83 1.95 -12.35
C THR A 101 -8.02 0.49 -12.76
N GLY A 102 -7.16 -0.03 -13.64
CA GLY A 102 -7.27 -1.41 -14.16
C GLY A 102 -6.60 -2.49 -13.29
N HIS A 103 -5.86 -2.09 -12.26
CA HIS A 103 -4.99 -2.96 -11.46
C HIS A 103 -5.44 -3.15 -10.02
N ARG A 104 -6.57 -2.56 -9.62
CA ARG A 104 -7.15 -2.80 -8.29
C ARG A 104 -7.96 -4.09 -8.27
N GLN A 105 -8.05 -4.69 -7.09
CA GLN A 105 -8.69 -5.98 -6.85
C GLN A 105 -10.03 -5.77 -6.11
N GLN A 106 -10.71 -6.85 -5.74
CA GLN A 106 -11.95 -6.80 -4.94
C GLN A 106 -11.59 -6.78 -3.45
N ASP A 107 -10.80 -5.78 -3.07
CA ASP A 107 -10.00 -5.70 -1.85
C ASP A 107 -10.36 -4.51 -0.96
N ILE A 108 -11.53 -3.88 -1.16
CA ILE A 108 -11.94 -2.70 -0.40
C ILE A 108 -12.07 -3.05 1.10
N LEU A 109 -11.39 -2.25 1.92
CA LEU A 109 -11.21 -2.40 3.35
C LEU A 109 -10.36 -3.61 3.76
N SER A 110 -9.54 -4.18 2.87
CA SER A 110 -8.55 -5.20 3.24
C SER A 110 -7.42 -4.64 4.11
N LEU A 111 -6.69 -5.55 4.78
CA LEU A 111 -5.59 -5.20 5.67
C LEU A 111 -4.28 -5.88 5.24
N SER A 112 -3.19 -5.15 5.36
CA SER A 112 -1.85 -5.74 5.45
C SER A 112 -1.20 -5.27 6.73
N TYR A 113 -0.43 -6.14 7.39
CA TYR A 113 0.22 -5.82 8.64
C TYR A 113 1.68 -6.26 8.63
N TYR A 114 2.56 -5.31 8.91
CA TYR A 114 4.00 -5.52 9.03
C TYR A 114 4.41 -5.25 10.48
N ALA A 115 5.20 -6.16 11.05
CA ALA A 115 5.88 -5.98 12.33
C ALA A 115 7.06 -6.94 12.42
N TYR A 116 8.04 -6.65 13.28
CA TYR A 116 9.23 -7.49 13.49
C TYR A 116 10.07 -7.75 12.23
N GLY A 117 9.99 -6.84 11.25
CA GLY A 117 10.71 -6.96 9.98
C GLY A 117 10.06 -7.91 8.97
N GLU A 118 8.83 -8.36 9.21
CA GLU A 118 8.10 -9.29 8.36
C GLU A 118 6.64 -8.88 8.15
N GLU A 119 6.02 -9.40 7.09
CA GLU A 119 4.58 -9.25 6.83
C GLU A 119 3.81 -10.34 7.60
N LEU A 120 3.10 -9.95 8.65
CA LEU A 120 2.35 -10.85 9.52
C LEU A 120 0.95 -11.18 8.98
N ALA A 121 0.34 -10.23 8.26
CA ALA A 121 -0.92 -10.42 7.56
C ALA A 121 -0.73 -10.09 6.08
N SER A 122 -0.47 -11.13 5.29
CA SER A 122 -0.33 -11.06 3.84
C SER A 122 -1.63 -11.47 3.17
N ASP A 123 -1.89 -10.92 1.98
CA ASP A 123 -2.86 -11.53 1.08
C ASP A 123 -2.36 -12.90 0.62
N ARG A 124 -3.30 -13.76 0.26
CA ARG A 124 -3.01 -15.15 -0.10
C ARG A 124 -2.89 -15.25 -1.61
N GLY A 125 -1.83 -15.88 -2.10
CA GLY A 125 -1.70 -16.23 -3.51
C GLY A 125 -0.42 -15.68 -4.13
N TYR A 126 -0.35 -15.77 -5.45
CA TYR A 126 0.82 -15.36 -6.22
C TYR A 126 0.38 -14.62 -7.47
N PHE A 127 0.81 -13.37 -7.61
CA PHE A 127 0.60 -12.62 -8.83
C PHE A 127 1.61 -13.05 -9.88
N SER A 128 1.11 -13.63 -10.97
CA SER A 128 1.96 -14.25 -11.98
C SER A 128 1.87 -13.58 -13.37
N GLY A 129 1.23 -12.42 -13.44
CA GLY A 129 1.02 -11.64 -14.66
C GLY A 129 -0.38 -11.79 -15.27
N SER A 130 -0.80 -10.77 -16.02
CA SER A 130 -2.16 -10.66 -16.58
C SER A 130 -2.48 -11.64 -17.70
N SER A 131 -1.45 -12.15 -18.39
CA SER A 131 -1.61 -13.08 -19.51
C SER A 131 -1.56 -14.56 -19.11
N GLN A 132 -1.29 -14.88 -17.83
CA GLN A 132 -1.25 -16.28 -17.42
C GLN A 132 -2.65 -16.88 -17.41
N GLN A 133 -2.76 -18.14 -17.83
CA GLN A 133 -3.96 -18.95 -17.73
C GLN A 133 -3.74 -20.13 -16.79
N LEU A 134 -4.79 -20.52 -16.08
CA LEU A 134 -4.87 -21.80 -15.38
C LEU A 134 -5.02 -22.95 -16.39
N PRO A 135 -4.78 -24.21 -16.01
CA PRO A 135 -4.96 -25.36 -16.92
C PRO A 135 -6.37 -25.48 -17.53
N ASP A 136 -7.38 -24.89 -16.87
CA ASP A 136 -8.77 -24.85 -17.34
C ASP A 136 -9.10 -23.62 -18.22
N GLY A 137 -8.09 -22.83 -18.60
CA GLY A 137 -8.22 -21.68 -19.49
C GLY A 137 -8.69 -20.38 -18.80
N ARG A 138 -9.02 -20.40 -17.50
CA ARG A 138 -9.33 -19.18 -16.75
C ARG A 138 -8.09 -18.32 -16.56
N SER A 139 -8.27 -17.03 -16.31
CA SER A 139 -7.16 -16.14 -15.96
C SER A 139 -6.47 -16.63 -14.68
N GLY A 140 -5.14 -16.67 -14.69
CA GLY A 140 -4.31 -16.94 -13.51
C GLY A 140 -4.49 -15.90 -12.40
N GLN A 141 -5.09 -14.75 -12.72
CA GLN A 141 -5.40 -13.72 -11.73
C GLN A 141 -6.74 -13.95 -10.99
N VAL A 142 -7.49 -15.01 -11.30
CA VAL A 142 -8.83 -15.22 -10.73
C VAL A 142 -8.82 -15.28 -9.20
N TRP A 143 -7.77 -15.84 -8.61
CA TRP A 143 -7.62 -15.91 -7.15
C TRP A 143 -7.24 -14.54 -6.57
N VAL A 144 -6.16 -13.93 -7.04
CA VAL A 144 -5.66 -12.65 -6.49
C VAL A 144 -6.62 -11.47 -6.72
N LYS A 145 -7.58 -11.59 -7.65
CA LYS A 145 -8.64 -10.58 -7.82
C LYS A 145 -9.81 -10.75 -6.87
N SER A 146 -9.97 -11.94 -6.29
CA SER A 146 -11.09 -12.32 -5.45
C SER A 146 -10.95 -11.76 -4.04
N SER A 147 -12.08 -11.30 -3.49
CA SER A 147 -12.28 -10.90 -2.10
C SER A 147 -11.79 -11.97 -1.12
N LEU A 148 -11.89 -13.26 -1.49
CA LEU A 148 -11.46 -14.40 -0.68
C LEU A 148 -9.93 -14.49 -0.53
N SER A 149 -9.16 -13.80 -1.36
CA SER A 149 -7.70 -13.80 -1.30
C SER A 149 -7.14 -12.75 -0.33
N HIS A 150 -7.98 -11.82 0.13
CA HIS A 150 -7.56 -10.67 0.93
C HIS A 150 -7.94 -10.81 2.41
N ASN A 151 -7.24 -10.09 3.28
CA ASN A 151 -7.59 -10.00 4.71
C ASN A 151 -8.80 -9.08 4.94
N LEU A 152 -9.98 -9.49 4.46
CA LEU A 152 -11.25 -8.77 4.58
C LEU A 152 -12.38 -9.68 5.07
N VAL A 153 -13.57 -9.10 5.30
CA VAL A 153 -14.77 -9.87 5.61
C VAL A 153 -15.59 -10.04 4.35
N VAL A 154 -15.88 -11.29 3.99
CA VAL A 154 -16.77 -11.63 2.89
C VAL A 154 -18.20 -11.79 3.41
N VAL A 155 -19.18 -11.27 2.67
CA VAL A 155 -20.61 -11.36 3.01
C VAL A 155 -21.31 -12.32 2.06
N ASP A 156 -22.07 -13.28 2.61
CA ASP A 156 -22.85 -14.27 1.87
C ASP A 156 -22.05 -15.05 0.81
N GLU A 157 -20.75 -15.24 1.08
CA GLU A 157 -19.81 -15.89 0.16
C GLU A 157 -19.74 -15.20 -1.22
N LYS A 158 -20.07 -13.90 -1.28
CA LYS A 158 -20.04 -13.11 -2.52
C LYS A 158 -18.76 -12.32 -2.64
N GLU A 159 -18.35 -12.13 -3.88
CA GLU A 159 -17.34 -11.14 -4.21
C GLU A 159 -17.85 -9.73 -3.94
N GLN A 160 -16.94 -8.83 -3.58
CA GLN A 160 -17.24 -7.40 -3.57
C GLN A 160 -17.65 -6.96 -4.98
N ASN A 161 -18.58 -6.02 -5.05
CA ASN A 161 -18.85 -5.30 -6.28
C ASN A 161 -17.55 -4.62 -6.79
N ASN A 162 -17.42 -4.49 -8.10
CA ASN A 162 -16.29 -3.82 -8.77
C ASN A 162 -16.77 -2.73 -9.75
N THR A 163 -18.05 -2.36 -9.68
CA THR A 163 -18.69 -1.37 -10.54
C THR A 163 -19.41 -0.34 -9.67
N ALA A 164 -18.93 0.92 -9.72
CA ALA A 164 -19.49 2.05 -8.97
C ALA A 164 -19.58 1.80 -7.45
N CYS A 165 -18.51 1.23 -6.90
CA CYS A 165 -18.30 1.02 -5.47
C CYS A 165 -17.03 1.75 -5.04
N GLY A 166 -16.79 1.84 -3.74
CA GLY A 166 -15.58 2.50 -3.24
C GLY A 166 -15.52 2.50 -1.74
N SER A 167 -14.65 3.34 -1.20
CA SER A 167 -14.45 3.51 0.23
C SER A 167 -14.45 4.98 0.60
N ASN A 168 -15.09 5.31 1.71
CA ASN A 168 -15.11 6.66 2.24
C ASN A 168 -14.42 6.69 3.61
N LEU A 169 -13.53 7.66 3.81
CA LEU A 169 -12.92 7.87 5.13
C LEU A 169 -13.97 8.44 6.08
N GLU A 170 -14.12 7.83 7.24
CA GLU A 170 -15.09 8.23 8.27
C GLU A 170 -14.40 8.82 9.51
N LEU A 171 -13.26 8.27 9.89
CA LEU A 171 -12.48 8.72 11.04
C LEU A 171 -11.00 8.47 10.78
N PHE A 172 -10.16 9.47 11.07
CA PHE A 172 -8.72 9.32 11.10
C PHE A 172 -8.17 10.20 12.21
N GLY A 173 -7.27 9.67 13.03
CA GLY A 173 -6.71 10.44 14.11
C GLY A 173 -5.62 9.72 14.89
N THR A 174 -4.83 10.53 15.60
CA THR A 174 -3.79 10.07 16.50
C THR A 174 -3.96 10.77 17.85
N ALA A 175 -3.69 10.04 18.91
CA ALA A 175 -3.65 10.54 20.29
C ALA A 175 -2.56 9.76 21.06
N PRO A 176 -2.11 10.24 22.24
CA PRO A 176 -1.21 9.47 23.07
C PRO A 176 -1.76 8.06 23.32
N GLY A 177 -1.00 7.02 22.92
CA GLY A 177 -1.37 5.63 23.12
C GLY A 177 -2.26 4.99 22.02
N ILE A 178 -2.77 5.77 21.06
CA ILE A 178 -3.69 5.24 20.05
C ILE A 178 -3.62 5.97 18.71
N GLU A 179 -3.73 5.19 17.65
CA GLU A 179 -3.93 5.67 16.29
C GLU A 179 -5.12 4.94 15.70
N ILE A 180 -5.96 5.65 14.94
CA ILE A 180 -7.20 5.11 14.42
C ILE A 180 -7.43 5.50 12.97
N VAL A 181 -7.91 4.54 12.19
CA VAL A 181 -8.50 4.78 10.87
C VAL A 181 -9.81 4.00 10.77
N GLN A 182 -10.83 4.64 10.23
CA GLN A 182 -12.11 4.03 9.91
C GLN A 182 -12.52 4.44 8.51
N ALA A 183 -12.95 3.46 7.73
CA ALA A 183 -13.56 3.71 6.43
C ALA A 183 -14.80 2.82 6.23
N SER A 184 -15.79 3.37 5.54
CA SER A 184 -16.95 2.65 5.04
C SER A 184 -16.69 2.18 3.62
N GLY A 185 -17.23 1.02 3.24
CA GLY A 185 -17.27 0.51 1.88
C GLY A 185 -18.65 0.78 1.30
N VAL A 186 -18.70 1.65 0.31
CA VAL A 186 -19.95 2.10 -0.32
C VAL A 186 -20.23 1.23 -1.54
N ASN A 187 -21.42 0.63 -1.60
CA ASN A 187 -21.86 -0.30 -2.65
C ASN A 187 -20.92 -1.50 -2.86
N VAL A 188 -20.06 -1.80 -1.89
CA VAL A 188 -19.09 -2.91 -1.93
C VAL A 188 -19.83 -4.25 -1.83
N TYR A 189 -20.80 -4.33 -0.92
CA TYR A 189 -21.74 -5.44 -0.81
C TYR A 189 -23.15 -4.88 -0.87
N PRO A 190 -23.82 -4.88 -2.04
CA PRO A 190 -25.14 -4.26 -2.22
C PRO A 190 -26.24 -4.85 -1.34
N GLN A 191 -26.03 -6.05 -0.81
CA GLN A 191 -26.93 -6.71 0.14
C GLN A 191 -26.78 -6.21 1.58
N CYS A 192 -25.76 -5.40 1.89
CA CYS A 192 -25.52 -4.84 3.21
C CYS A 192 -26.01 -3.40 3.29
N GLU A 193 -26.65 -3.05 4.41
CA GLU A 193 -26.89 -1.64 4.75
C GLU A 193 -25.59 -0.93 5.18
N GLU A 194 -24.69 -1.66 5.84
CA GLU A 194 -23.39 -1.15 6.27
C GLU A 194 -22.28 -2.18 6.06
N TYR A 195 -21.18 -1.75 5.44
CA TYR A 195 -19.91 -2.46 5.43
C TYR A 195 -18.83 -1.47 5.84
N ARG A 196 -18.30 -1.60 7.06
CA ARG A 196 -17.39 -0.61 7.66
C ARG A 196 -16.30 -1.32 8.45
N ARG A 197 -15.10 -0.75 8.41
CA ARG A 197 -13.94 -1.26 9.15
C ARG A 197 -13.27 -0.15 9.92
N THR A 198 -13.02 -0.43 11.20
CA THR A 198 -12.24 0.42 12.10
C THR A 198 -10.99 -0.35 12.49
N CYS A 199 -9.84 0.27 12.32
CA CYS A 199 -8.56 -0.25 12.76
C CYS A 199 -7.98 0.73 13.76
N ALA A 200 -7.59 0.22 14.91
CA ALA A 200 -6.91 0.99 15.93
C ALA A 200 -5.62 0.28 16.30
N MET A 201 -4.52 1.03 16.30
CA MET A 201 -3.26 0.56 16.86
C MET A 201 -3.08 1.18 18.23
N VAL A 202 -2.97 0.32 19.24
CA VAL A 202 -2.88 0.71 20.64
C VAL A 202 -1.49 0.38 21.13
N THR A 203 -0.81 1.36 21.71
CA THR A 203 0.46 1.15 22.38
C THR A 203 0.21 1.03 23.87
N THR A 204 0.60 -0.12 24.43
CA THR A 204 0.57 -0.40 25.88
C THR A 204 1.89 -0.05 26.53
#